data_AF-A0A9Q5N7A6-F1
#
_entry.id   AF-A0A9Q5N7A6-F1
#
_cell.length_a   1.000
_cell.length_b   1.000
_cell.length_c   1.000
_cell.angle_alpha   90.00
_cell.angle_beta   90.00
_cell.angle_gamma   90.00
#
_symmetry.space_group_name_H-M   'P 1'
#
loop_
_entity.id
_entity.type
_entity.pdbx_description
1 polymer ?
#
loop_
_entity_poly.entity_id
_entity_poly.type
_entity_poly.pdbx_seq_one_letter_code
_entity_poly.pdbx_strand_id
1 'polypeptide(L)'
;MPLTPKRGNKDYYKGTRQASLPGLRTGAPGKYFGRGTNAYRLLDERVRVFVAPPVKELNNSSLKPYVPWMTYLSEDDMFKQPFGKLPPGGLNGQIYLDTVKGRRKPETGLVALNAEGEVIS
;
A
#
# COMPACT_ATOMS: atom_id res chain seq x y z
N MET A 1 -13.69 -15.07 34.62
CA MET A 1 -12.66 -14.65 33.63
C MET A 1 -12.60 -15.64 32.48
N PRO A 2 -12.33 -15.22 31.23
CA PRO A 2 -12.20 -16.15 30.10
C PRO A 2 -10.98 -17.06 30.26
N LEU A 3 -11.11 -18.33 29.85
CA LEU A 3 -10.05 -19.34 29.99
C LEU A 3 -8.84 -19.01 29.08
N THR A 4 -7.62 -19.14 29.60
CA THR A 4 -6.38 -18.91 28.86
C THR A 4 -5.78 -20.25 28.40
N PRO A 5 -4.94 -20.29 27.35
CA PRO A 5 -4.32 -21.53 26.87
C PRO A 5 -3.47 -22.27 27.92
N LYS A 6 -3.14 -21.65 29.06
CA LYS A 6 -2.33 -22.23 30.14
C LYS A 6 -3.14 -22.77 31.31
N ARG A 7 -4.47 -22.68 31.27
CA ARG A 7 -5.35 -23.02 32.39
C ARG A 7 -6.26 -24.23 32.14
N GLY A 8 -6.17 -24.86 30.96
CA GLY A 8 -6.96 -26.05 30.61
C GLY A 8 -6.18 -27.36 30.74
N ASN A 9 -6.88 -28.49 30.66
CA ASN A 9 -6.31 -29.84 30.64
C ASN A 9 -5.70 -30.19 29.25
N LYS A 10 -5.08 -31.37 29.12
CA LYS A 10 -4.37 -31.84 27.91
C LYS A 10 -5.12 -31.67 26.59
N ASP A 11 -6.44 -31.84 26.59
CA ASP A 11 -7.27 -31.76 25.38
C ASP A 11 -7.75 -30.33 25.07
N TYR A 12 -7.48 -29.37 25.96
CA TYR A 12 -7.85 -27.98 25.78
C TYR A 12 -6.82 -27.24 24.93
N TYR A 13 -7.16 -27.01 23.66
CA TYR A 13 -6.40 -26.13 22.77
C TYR A 13 -7.12 -24.80 22.56
N LYS A 14 -6.42 -23.69 22.87
CA LYS A 14 -6.87 -22.33 22.54
C LYS A 14 -5.81 -21.61 21.72
N GLY A 15 -6.16 -21.24 20.50
CA GLY A 15 -5.27 -20.49 19.59
C GLY A 15 -5.05 -19.03 20.03
N THR A 16 -3.94 -18.44 19.59
CA THR A 16 -3.49 -17.07 19.93
C THR A 16 -3.84 -16.04 18.87
N ARG A 17 -4.91 -16.28 18.08
CA ARG A 17 -5.33 -15.41 16.98
C ARG A 17 -4.28 -15.21 15.87
N GLN A 18 -3.27 -16.06 15.77
CA GLN A 18 -2.33 -16.02 14.63
C GLN A 18 -3.04 -16.16 13.27
N ALA A 19 -4.20 -16.84 13.26
CA ALA A 19 -5.10 -17.01 12.12
C ALA A 19 -6.42 -16.21 12.23
N SER A 20 -6.60 -15.40 13.28
CA SER A 20 -7.82 -14.62 13.50
C SER A 20 -7.53 -13.17 13.14
N LEU A 21 -8.17 -12.70 12.08
CA LEU A 21 -7.96 -11.37 11.52
C LEU A 21 -9.31 -10.64 11.42
N PRO A 22 -9.35 -9.32 11.69
CA PRO A 22 -10.50 -8.51 11.33
C PRO A 22 -10.53 -8.34 9.80
N GLY A 23 -11.48 -9.00 9.12
CA GLY A 23 -11.72 -8.87 7.67
C GLY A 23 -11.08 -9.95 6.77
N LEU A 24 -11.01 -9.66 5.46
CA LEU A 24 -10.47 -10.55 4.42
C LEU A 24 -8.95 -10.38 4.28
N ARG A 25 -8.14 -11.24 4.92
CA ARG A 25 -6.74 -11.45 4.48
C ARG A 25 -6.12 -12.65 5.18
N THR A 26 -6.21 -13.84 4.58
CA THR A 26 -5.41 -15.05 4.90
C THR A 26 -5.48 -15.56 6.35
N GLY A 27 -6.40 -16.52 6.60
CA GLY A 27 -6.53 -17.27 7.86
C GLY A 27 -5.31 -18.13 8.21
N ALA A 28 -5.49 -19.41 8.54
CA ALA A 28 -4.35 -20.27 8.90
C ALA A 28 -3.37 -20.43 7.72
N PRO A 29 -2.04 -20.44 7.95
CA PRO A 29 -1.00 -20.48 6.90
C PRO A 29 -0.87 -21.83 6.19
N GLY A 30 -1.73 -22.79 6.53
CA GLY A 30 -1.60 -24.17 6.10
C GLY A 30 -2.84 -24.99 6.45
N LYS A 31 -2.78 -26.27 6.13
CA LYS A 31 -3.88 -27.22 6.34
C LYS A 31 -3.38 -28.45 7.08
N TYR A 32 -4.18 -28.92 8.03
CA TYR A 32 -4.01 -30.24 8.65
C TYR A 32 -4.45 -31.32 7.66
N PHE A 33 -3.64 -32.36 7.46
CA PHE A 33 -3.85 -33.33 6.37
C PHE A 33 -3.96 -34.80 6.79
N GLY A 34 -3.98 -35.15 8.08
CA GLY A 34 -4.21 -36.55 8.46
C GLY A 34 -3.75 -36.99 9.84
N ARG A 35 -3.72 -38.31 10.06
CA ARG A 35 -3.75 -39.01 11.37
C ARG A 35 -2.40 -39.15 12.08
N GLY A 36 -1.43 -38.28 11.78
CA GLY A 36 -0.06 -38.35 12.31
C GLY A 36 0.28 -37.17 13.22
N THR A 37 1.32 -37.33 14.03
CA THR A 37 1.84 -36.28 14.93
C THR A 37 2.37 -35.05 14.19
N ASN A 38 2.77 -35.19 12.92
CA ASN A 38 3.34 -34.11 12.09
C ASN A 38 2.46 -33.73 10.89
N ALA A 39 1.14 -33.93 10.98
CA ALA A 39 0.24 -33.78 9.84
C ALA A 39 -0.21 -32.33 9.56
N TYR A 40 0.73 -31.38 9.43
CA TYR A 40 0.43 -30.00 9.02
C TYR A 40 1.29 -29.57 7.84
N ARG A 41 0.65 -29.07 6.77
CA ARG A 41 1.33 -28.60 5.55
C ARG A 41 1.17 -27.09 5.42
N LEU A 42 2.29 -26.39 5.28
CA LEU A 42 2.29 -24.97 4.95
C LEU A 42 1.90 -24.77 3.48
N LEU A 43 1.04 -23.77 3.23
CA LEU A 43 0.63 -23.37 1.90
C LEU A 43 1.19 -21.97 1.66
N ASP A 44 2.21 -21.87 0.81
CA ASP A 44 2.98 -20.63 0.60
C ASP A 44 2.08 -19.45 0.19
N GLU A 45 1.04 -19.73 -0.61
CA GLU A 45 0.00 -18.77 -1.03
C GLU A 45 -0.76 -18.11 0.13
N ARG A 46 -0.79 -18.75 1.31
CA ARG A 46 -1.51 -18.26 2.50
C ARG A 46 -0.57 -17.68 3.54
N VAL A 47 0.74 -17.78 3.33
CA VAL A 47 1.73 -17.20 4.23
C VAL A 47 1.80 -15.70 3.97
N ARG A 48 1.84 -14.92 5.04
CA ARG A 48 1.96 -13.46 4.95
C ARG A 48 3.41 -13.09 4.66
N VAL A 49 3.62 -12.33 3.59
CA VAL A 49 4.92 -11.78 3.20
C VAL A 49 4.89 -10.27 3.35
N PHE A 50 5.88 -9.71 4.04
CA PHE A 50 6.09 -8.27 4.13
C PHE A 50 7.10 -7.87 3.07
N VAL A 51 6.63 -7.21 2.02
CA VAL A 51 7.49 -6.71 0.94
C VAL A 51 8.01 -5.34 1.33
N ALA A 52 9.33 -5.19 1.36
CA ALA A 52 10.01 -3.93 1.65
C ALA A 52 10.84 -3.48 0.43
N PRO A 53 11.01 -2.17 0.21
CA PRO A 53 11.95 -1.64 -0.77
C PRO A 53 13.39 -2.06 -0.47
N PRO A 54 14.31 -2.01 -1.46
CA PRO A 54 15.73 -2.28 -1.25
C PRO A 54 16.33 -1.39 -0.16
N VAL A 55 17.16 -1.98 0.71
CA VAL A 55 17.76 -1.28 1.87
C VAL A 55 18.58 -0.05 1.45
N LYS A 56 19.24 -0.11 0.28
CA LYS A 56 20.01 1.02 -0.26
C LYS A 56 19.12 2.24 -0.52
N GLU A 57 17.93 2.03 -1.09
CA GLU A 57 16.97 3.10 -1.36
C GLU A 57 16.38 3.68 -0.06
N LEU A 58 16.07 2.81 0.91
CA LEU A 58 15.59 3.23 2.22
C LEU A 58 16.61 4.13 2.93
N ASN A 59 17.88 3.75 2.93
CA ASN A 59 18.95 4.51 3.58
C ASN A 59 19.27 5.83 2.85
N ASN A 60 19.10 5.86 1.52
CA ASN A 60 19.32 7.06 0.73
C ASN A 60 18.10 7.99 0.69
N SER A 61 16.96 7.57 1.23
CA SER A 61 15.75 8.39 1.24
C SER A 61 15.88 9.57 2.23
N SER A 62 15.43 10.75 1.80
CA SER A 62 15.36 11.94 2.66
C SER A 62 14.19 11.90 3.66
N LEU A 63 13.25 10.96 3.46
CA LEU A 63 12.04 10.83 4.25
C LEU A 63 12.37 10.32 5.66
N LYS A 64 11.80 10.99 6.67
CA LYS A 64 11.92 10.64 8.08
C LYS A 64 10.54 10.34 8.67
N PRO A 65 10.47 9.55 9.75
CA PRO A 65 9.19 9.22 10.40
C PRO A 65 8.53 10.44 11.07
N TYR A 66 9.30 11.52 11.29
CA TYR A 66 8.83 12.73 11.94
C TYR A 66 9.12 13.95 11.08
N VAL A 67 8.29 14.97 11.29
CA VAL A 67 8.43 16.29 10.68
C VAL A 67 8.84 17.27 11.80
N PRO A 68 9.74 18.24 11.55
CA PRO A 68 10.08 19.25 12.55
C PRO A 68 8.86 20.08 12.96
N TRP A 69 8.78 20.47 14.23
CA TRP A 69 7.56 21.07 14.80
C TRP A 69 7.14 22.43 14.22
N MET A 70 8.05 23.13 13.53
CA MET A 70 7.89 24.49 13.01
C MET A 70 8.04 24.55 11.49
N THR A 71 7.76 23.45 10.79
CA THR A 71 7.67 23.45 9.32
C THR A 71 6.23 23.60 8.89
N TYR A 72 5.95 24.68 8.17
CA TYR A 72 4.68 24.88 7.47
C TYR A 72 4.88 24.57 5.99
N LEU A 73 3.84 24.03 5.35
CA LEU A 73 3.85 23.86 3.90
C LEU A 73 3.85 25.23 3.24
N SER A 74 4.84 25.50 2.38
CA SER A 74 4.79 26.67 1.51
C SER A 74 3.69 26.50 0.46
N GLU A 75 3.22 27.60 -0.12
CA GLU A 75 2.25 27.54 -1.23
C GLU A 75 2.80 26.72 -2.40
N ASP A 76 4.09 26.89 -2.73
CA ASP A 76 4.78 26.10 -3.76
C ASP A 76 4.79 24.60 -3.45
N ASP A 77 5.03 24.22 -2.19
CA ASP A 77 5.00 22.83 -1.78
C ASP A 77 3.58 22.26 -1.82
N MET A 78 2.55 23.08 -1.55
CA MET A 78 1.15 22.70 -1.76
C MET A 78 0.82 22.47 -3.24
N PHE A 79 1.35 23.28 -4.14
CA PHE A 79 1.17 23.09 -5.59
C PHE A 79 1.91 21.88 -6.15
N LYS A 80 3.07 21.52 -5.57
CA LYS A 80 3.82 20.29 -5.92
C LYS A 80 3.16 19.01 -5.41
N GLN A 81 2.16 19.09 -4.54
CA GLN A 81 1.48 17.90 -4.06
C GLN A 81 0.82 17.14 -5.22
N PRO A 82 0.92 15.80 -5.24
CA PRO A 82 0.43 15.02 -6.35
C PRO A 82 -1.07 15.25 -6.65
N PHE A 83 -1.88 15.51 -5.64
CA PHE A 83 -3.32 15.70 -5.80
C PHE A 83 -3.80 17.11 -5.43
N GLY A 84 -2.87 18.03 -5.13
CA GLY A 84 -3.19 19.35 -4.61
C GLY A 84 -4.15 19.32 -3.41
N LYS A 85 -4.94 20.39 -3.26
CA LYS A 85 -5.98 20.47 -2.23
C LYS A 85 -7.24 19.74 -2.69
N LEU A 86 -7.56 18.63 -2.02
CA LEU A 86 -8.76 17.85 -2.30
C LEU A 86 -10.03 18.56 -1.79
N PRO A 87 -11.16 18.46 -2.51
CA PRO A 87 -12.44 18.99 -2.05
C PRO A 87 -12.99 18.18 -0.87
N PRO A 88 -13.97 18.74 -0.13
CA PRO A 88 -14.71 17.99 0.87
C PRO A 88 -15.38 16.76 0.22
N GLY A 89 -15.06 15.56 0.72
CA GLY A 89 -15.42 14.28 0.10
C GLY A 89 -14.24 13.50 -0.50
N GLY A 90 -13.06 14.10 -0.57
CA GLY A 90 -11.81 13.42 -0.93
C GLY A 90 -11.61 13.21 -2.43
N LEU A 91 -10.84 12.18 -2.78
CA LEU A 91 -10.48 11.88 -4.17
C LEU A 91 -11.63 11.14 -4.87
N ASN A 92 -12.27 11.80 -5.82
CA ASN A 92 -13.26 11.20 -6.72
C ASN A 92 -12.59 10.74 -8.04
N GLY A 93 -13.21 9.79 -8.76
CA GLY A 93 -12.70 9.26 -10.03
C GLY A 93 -12.52 10.36 -11.09
N GLN A 94 -13.44 11.32 -11.16
CA GLN A 94 -13.34 12.47 -12.07
C GLN A 94 -12.11 13.34 -11.74
N ILE A 95 -11.90 13.65 -10.45
CA ILE A 95 -10.75 14.44 -9.98
C ILE A 95 -9.44 13.73 -10.29
N TYR A 96 -9.38 12.42 -10.07
CA TYR A 96 -8.22 11.62 -10.42
C TYR A 96 -7.95 11.65 -11.93
N LEU A 97 -8.99 11.46 -12.75
CA LEU A 97 -8.88 11.51 -14.21
C LEU A 97 -8.35 12.87 -14.70
N ASP A 98 -8.90 13.96 -14.17
CA ASP A 98 -8.49 15.32 -14.53
C ASP A 98 -7.06 15.62 -14.09
N THR A 99 -6.65 15.14 -12.90
CA THR A 99 -5.26 15.24 -12.40
C THR A 99 -4.30 14.48 -13.32
N VAL A 100 -4.64 13.25 -13.71
CA VAL A 100 -3.81 12.43 -14.62
C VAL A 100 -3.75 13.05 -16.01
N LYS A 101 -4.85 13.58 -16.55
CA LYS A 101 -4.87 14.31 -17.83
C LYS A 101 -4.02 15.58 -17.77
N GLY A 102 -4.07 16.32 -16.66
CA GLY A 102 -3.25 17.50 -16.43
C GLY A 102 -1.75 17.18 -16.45
N ARG A 103 -1.33 16.12 -15.75
CA ARG A 103 0.07 15.65 -15.76
C ARG A 103 0.54 15.12 -17.12
N ARG A 104 -0.39 14.62 -17.94
CA ARG A 104 -0.09 14.10 -19.28
C ARG A 104 0.02 15.19 -20.34
N LYS A 105 -0.31 16.45 -20.05
CA LYS A 105 -0.03 17.54 -21.00
C LYS A 105 1.49 17.68 -21.09
N PRO A 106 2.12 17.29 -22.21
CA PRO A 106 3.53 17.53 -22.38
C PRO A 106 3.73 19.04 -22.44
N GLU A 107 4.66 19.53 -21.65
CA GLU A 107 5.22 20.85 -21.80
C GLU A 107 5.79 20.90 -23.23
N THR A 108 5.14 21.70 -24.08
CA THR A 108 5.56 22.21 -25.39
C THR A 108 6.53 21.32 -26.18
N GLY A 109 5.96 20.51 -27.08
CA GLY A 109 6.71 19.80 -28.13
C GLY A 109 5.84 19.33 -29.31
N LEU A 110 4.63 19.88 -29.47
CA LEU A 110 3.85 19.67 -30.69
C LEU A 110 4.23 20.77 -31.68
N VAL A 111 5.16 20.44 -32.56
CA VAL A 111 5.28 21.09 -33.87
C VAL A 111 3.91 20.99 -34.52
N ALA A 112 3.26 22.13 -34.77
CA ALA A 112 2.09 22.18 -35.62
C ALA A 112 2.56 21.88 -37.05
N LEU A 113 2.21 20.70 -37.57
CA LEU A 113 2.38 20.36 -38.97
C LEU A 113 1.15 20.87 -39.74
N ASN A 114 1.38 21.58 -40.83
CA ASN A 114 0.30 21.92 -41.77
C ASN A 114 -0.24 20.67 -42.46
N ALA A 115 -1.37 20.80 -43.17
CA ALA A 115 -1.99 19.70 -43.94
C ALA A 115 -1.04 19.04 -44.98
N GLU A 116 0.11 19.66 -45.26
CA GLU A 116 1.15 19.20 -46.18
C GLU A 116 2.41 18.66 -45.46
N GLY A 117 2.43 18.62 -44.13
CA GLY A 117 3.49 17.96 -43.35
C GLY A 117 4.76 18.78 -43.09
N GLU A 118 4.76 20.09 -43.31
CA GLU A 118 5.91 20.96 -42.99
C GLU A 118 5.83 21.60 -41.59
N VAL A 119 7.00 21.77 -40.97
CA VAL A 119 7.24 22.39 -39.66
C VAL A 119 7.10 23.91 -39.81
N ILE A 120 6.09 24.51 -39.19
CA ILE A 120 6.02 25.98 -39.08
C ILE A 120 6.91 26.42 -37.92
N SER A 121 7.91 27.24 -38.23
CA SER A 121 8.80 27.93 -37.27
C SER A 121 8.08 29.01 -36.48
#